data_AF-A0A6J8BHD1-F1
#
_entry.id   AF-A0A6J8BHD1-F1
#
_cell.length_a   1.000
_cell.length_b   1.000
_cell.length_c   1.000
_cell.angle_alpha   90.00
_cell.angle_beta   90.00
_cell.angle_gamma   90.00
#
_symmetry.space_group_name_H-M   'P 1'
#
loop_
_entity.id
_entity.type
_entity.pdbx_description
1 polymer ?
#
loop_
_entity_poly.entity_id
_entity_poly.type
_entity_poly.pdbx_seq_one_letter_code
_entity_poly.pdbx_strand_id
1 'polypeptide(L)'
;MPEPEKNILEFNNHHFKNRLPFVIYCDFEACNIPMQSCTPDPDKSYTKPISKQEINSYGMYVHSDYPEIYKSQYFHYDGDDVDKPILNKYEEDEFQEATECYICGKEFEENNKVREHDHLSGKYRGAACQSCNTKEDANNLYGWSMSKKLPTKDFKWEEDPDYYKKVPKGRGCLIKCDLKYTDKCKKKTIKYPLVPEKTRPKKEELSNYQLNLLGNKPLGNEEKLFLTGKDKKKYIVHYKVLKDYIKLGMKVTKVYKTISFKESDWLAKYINFNTEQRTKSKSDFEKDLWKLMNNSFYGKTLEDIRGRSEIKLLTDREEVKNI
;
A
#
# COMPACT_ATOMS: atom_id res chain seq x y z
N MET A 1 -39.33 -25.02 9.27
CA MET A 1 -37.87 -25.02 9.50
C MET A 1 -37.28 -26.11 8.60
N PRO A 2 -36.18 -25.88 7.86
CA PRO A 2 -35.61 -26.94 7.02
C PRO A 2 -35.16 -28.13 7.87
N GLU A 3 -35.35 -29.34 7.35
CA GLU A 3 -34.95 -30.59 8.00
C GLU A 3 -33.43 -30.78 7.93
N PRO A 4 -32.81 -31.49 8.90
CA PRO A 4 -31.35 -31.59 9.05
C PRO A 4 -30.56 -32.15 7.86
N GLU A 5 -31.22 -32.64 6.81
CA GLU A 5 -30.61 -33.28 5.64
C GLU A 5 -30.99 -32.59 4.30
N LYS A 6 -31.81 -31.53 4.34
CA LYS A 6 -32.20 -30.73 3.16
C LYS A 6 -31.74 -29.29 3.34
N ASN A 7 -30.46 -29.08 3.08
CA ASN A 7 -29.77 -27.80 3.24
C ASN A 7 -30.06 -26.81 2.08
N ILE A 8 -30.91 -27.19 1.12
CA ILE A 8 -31.23 -26.39 -0.06
C ILE A 8 -32.69 -25.94 0.04
N LEU A 9 -32.88 -24.62 -0.02
CA LEU A 9 -34.18 -23.97 0.07
C LEU A 9 -34.54 -23.47 -1.34
N GLU A 10 -35.46 -24.16 -2.00
CA GLU A 10 -35.91 -23.82 -3.36
C GLU A 10 -37.26 -23.11 -3.31
N PHE A 11 -37.37 -21.99 -4.03
CA PHE A 11 -38.61 -21.22 -4.12
C PHE A 11 -39.31 -21.53 -5.46
N ASN A 12 -40.43 -22.25 -5.38
CA ASN A 12 -41.32 -22.45 -6.53
C ASN A 12 -42.09 -21.15 -6.85
N ASN A 13 -42.47 -20.95 -8.11
CA ASN A 13 -43.36 -19.86 -8.53
C ASN A 13 -42.83 -18.42 -8.27
N HIS A 14 -41.51 -18.22 -8.24
CA HIS A 14 -40.89 -16.91 -7.98
C HIS A 14 -41.22 -15.82 -9.02
N HIS A 15 -41.73 -16.20 -10.19
CA HIS A 15 -42.20 -15.30 -11.25
C HIS A 15 -43.58 -14.70 -10.96
N PHE A 16 -44.35 -15.24 -9.99
CA PHE A 16 -45.59 -14.63 -9.49
C PHE A 16 -45.33 -13.62 -8.37
N LYS A 17 -44.13 -13.03 -8.33
CA LYS A 17 -43.79 -11.95 -7.40
C LYS A 17 -44.00 -10.62 -8.11
N ASN A 18 -44.75 -9.72 -7.47
CA ASN A 18 -44.76 -8.33 -7.90
C ASN A 18 -43.33 -7.79 -7.83
N ARG A 19 -42.83 -7.25 -8.95
CA ARG A 19 -41.55 -6.52 -8.92
C ARG A 19 -41.76 -5.31 -8.02
N LEU A 20 -40.97 -5.23 -6.95
CA LEU A 20 -40.98 -4.07 -6.09
C LEU A 20 -40.40 -2.90 -6.89
N PRO A 21 -41.07 -1.74 -6.91
CA PRO A 21 -40.64 -0.62 -7.73
C PRO A 21 -39.27 -0.07 -7.31
N PHE A 22 -38.92 -0.25 -6.03
CA PHE A 22 -37.64 0.14 -5.45
C PHE A 22 -37.15 -0.92 -4.45
N VAL A 23 -35.84 -1.14 -4.40
CA VAL A 23 -35.14 -1.94 -3.39
C VAL A 23 -34.06 -1.06 -2.78
N ILE A 24 -34.05 -0.96 -1.45
CA ILE A 24 -33.05 -0.16 -0.73
C ILE A 24 -32.09 -1.11 -0.03
N TYR A 25 -30.81 -0.99 -0.36
CA TYR A 25 -29.71 -1.67 0.31
C TYR A 25 -29.03 -0.65 1.25
N CYS A 26 -29.06 -0.89 2.56
CA CYS A 26 -28.39 -0.04 3.54
C CYS A 26 -27.35 -0.83 4.32
N ASP A 27 -26.18 -0.23 4.52
CA ASP A 27 -25.15 -0.70 5.43
C ASP A 27 -24.80 0.43 6.41
N PHE A 28 -24.56 0.09 7.68
CA PHE A 28 -24.33 1.04 8.76
C PHE A 28 -23.08 0.66 9.54
N GLU A 29 -22.17 1.62 9.73
CA GLU A 29 -21.07 1.49 10.68
C GLU A 29 -21.49 2.12 12.01
N ALA A 30 -21.27 1.41 13.12
CA ALA A 30 -21.66 1.87 14.45
C ALA A 30 -20.55 1.69 15.48
N CYS A 31 -20.38 2.67 16.37
CA CYS A 31 -19.51 2.55 17.53
C CYS A 31 -20.27 2.03 18.76
N ASN A 32 -19.60 1.18 19.55
CA ASN A 32 -20.11 0.74 20.84
C ASN A 32 -19.72 1.73 21.92
N ILE A 33 -20.71 2.42 22.50
CA ILE A 33 -20.53 3.33 23.61
C ILE A 33 -20.86 2.60 24.92
N PRO A 34 -19.90 2.49 25.87
CA PRO A 34 -20.14 1.85 27.16
C PRO A 34 -21.22 2.59 27.95
N MET A 35 -22.22 1.86 28.45
CA MET A 35 -23.23 2.42 29.33
C MET A 35 -22.74 2.25 30.78
N GLN A 36 -22.14 3.30 31.36
CA GLN A 36 -21.70 3.27 32.76
C GLN A 36 -22.90 3.34 33.72
N SER A 37 -23.47 2.18 34.07
CA SER A 37 -24.28 2.05 35.27
C SER A 37 -24.22 0.61 35.80
N CYS A 38 -23.05 0.19 36.27
CA CYS A 38 -22.90 -1.11 36.93
C CYS A 38 -23.16 -0.96 38.44
N THR A 39 -24.42 -0.78 38.83
CA THR A 39 -24.87 -1.14 40.18
C THR A 39 -25.89 -2.28 40.03
N PRO A 40 -25.63 -3.49 40.54
CA PRO A 40 -26.60 -4.58 40.55
C PRO A 40 -27.83 -4.16 41.37
N ASP A 41 -29.03 -4.33 40.80
CA ASP A 41 -30.30 -4.14 41.50
C ASP A 41 -30.80 -5.56 41.80
N PRO A 42 -30.93 -5.98 43.07
CA PRO A 42 -31.33 -7.34 43.44
C PRO A 42 -32.71 -7.74 42.91
N ASP A 43 -33.57 -6.78 42.57
CA ASP A 43 -34.97 -7.02 42.21
C ASP A 43 -35.23 -7.00 40.69
N LYS A 44 -34.19 -6.91 39.85
CA LYS A 44 -34.33 -6.84 38.37
C LYS A 44 -33.48 -7.87 37.62
N SER A 45 -34.02 -8.26 36.46
CA SER A 45 -33.45 -9.25 35.50
C SER A 45 -31.93 -9.11 35.28
N TYR A 46 -31.25 -10.26 35.22
CA TYR A 46 -29.79 -10.41 35.08
C TYR A 46 -29.21 -9.98 33.71
N THR A 47 -30.03 -9.56 32.75
CA THR A 47 -29.56 -9.07 31.44
C THR A 47 -29.53 -7.54 31.43
N LYS A 48 -28.36 -6.94 31.63
CA LYS A 48 -28.16 -5.48 31.52
C LYS A 48 -27.43 -5.14 30.22
N PRO A 49 -27.95 -4.24 29.38
CA PRO A 49 -27.23 -3.76 28.20
C PRO A 49 -25.95 -3.03 28.65
N ILE A 50 -24.79 -3.53 28.22
CA ILE A 50 -23.46 -3.02 28.61
C ILE A 50 -22.94 -1.90 27.70
N SER A 51 -23.49 -1.81 26.49
CA SER A 51 -23.11 -0.82 25.48
C SER A 51 -24.28 -0.50 24.57
N LYS A 52 -24.33 0.75 24.12
CA LYS A 52 -25.25 1.21 23.08
C LYS A 52 -24.47 1.36 21.76
N GLN A 53 -25.03 0.89 20.66
CA GLN A 53 -24.52 1.17 19.33
C GLN A 53 -25.01 2.54 18.87
N GLU A 54 -24.08 3.41 18.52
CA GLU A 54 -24.36 4.70 17.89
C GLU A 54 -23.85 4.65 16.45
N ILE A 55 -24.73 4.97 15.49
CA ILE A 55 -24.41 4.92 14.06
C ILE A 55 -23.52 6.12 13.73
N ASN A 56 -22.37 5.85 13.12
CA ASN A 56 -21.38 6.86 12.77
C ASN A 56 -21.31 7.14 11.27
N SER A 57 -21.63 6.15 10.44
CA SER A 57 -21.76 6.34 9.00
C SER A 57 -22.73 5.33 8.40
N TYR A 58 -23.28 5.66 7.23
CA TYR A 58 -24.11 4.75 6.46
C TYR A 58 -23.89 4.89 4.96
N GLY A 59 -24.01 3.77 4.25
CA GLY A 59 -24.14 3.71 2.81
C GLY A 59 -25.52 3.17 2.44
N MET A 60 -26.23 3.86 1.54
CA MET A 60 -27.56 3.48 1.08
C MET A 60 -27.61 3.49 -0.45
N TYR A 61 -27.91 2.35 -1.05
CA TYR A 61 -28.18 2.23 -2.48
C TYR A 61 -29.67 1.97 -2.71
N VAL A 62 -30.33 2.92 -3.39
CA VAL A 62 -31.72 2.78 -3.82
C VAL A 62 -31.71 2.31 -5.27
N HIS A 63 -32.03 1.05 -5.48
CA HIS A 63 -32.21 0.43 -6.79
C HIS A 63 -33.65 0.56 -7.25
N SER A 64 -33.88 1.06 -8.46
CA SER A 64 -35.18 0.99 -9.12
C SER A 64 -35.08 0.14 -10.39
N ASP A 65 -36.09 -0.70 -10.60
CA ASP A 65 -36.29 -1.39 -11.88
C ASP A 65 -36.98 -0.48 -12.94
N TYR A 66 -37.37 0.74 -12.56
CA TYR A 66 -38.10 1.72 -13.37
C TYR A 66 -37.33 3.05 -13.44
N PRO A 67 -36.23 3.12 -14.22
CA PRO A 67 -35.36 4.29 -14.29
C PRO A 67 -36.06 5.57 -14.77
N GLU A 68 -37.18 5.45 -15.48
CA GLU A 68 -38.05 6.55 -15.90
C GLU A 68 -38.83 7.22 -14.74
N ILE A 69 -39.05 6.49 -13.64
CA ILE A 69 -39.69 7.02 -12.43
C ILE A 69 -38.63 7.50 -11.44
N TYR A 70 -37.56 6.72 -11.26
CA TYR A 70 -36.46 7.07 -10.38
C TYR A 70 -35.18 6.37 -10.83
N LYS A 71 -34.15 7.17 -11.13
CA LYS A 71 -32.84 6.61 -11.46
C LYS A 71 -32.19 6.08 -10.19
N SER A 72 -31.73 4.82 -10.23
CA SER A 72 -31.00 4.20 -9.12
C SER A 72 -29.86 5.10 -8.65
N GLN A 73 -29.77 5.30 -7.33
CA GLN A 73 -28.90 6.29 -6.71
C GLN A 73 -28.23 5.72 -5.46
N TYR A 74 -27.00 6.18 -5.22
CA TYR A 74 -26.24 5.86 -4.03
C TYR A 74 -26.11 7.10 -3.16
N PHE A 75 -26.42 6.94 -1.88
CA PHE A 75 -26.32 7.94 -0.84
C PHE A 75 -25.32 7.43 0.20
N HIS A 76 -24.48 8.30 0.72
CA HIS A 76 -23.64 7.98 1.85
C HIS A 76 -23.62 9.16 2.82
N TYR A 77 -23.44 8.84 4.09
CA TYR A 77 -23.18 9.80 5.15
C TYR A 77 -22.04 9.25 5.96
N ASP A 78 -20.92 9.95 5.95
CA ASP A 78 -19.85 9.78 6.91
C ASP A 78 -19.98 10.94 7.89
N GLY A 79 -20.00 10.65 9.20
CA GLY A 79 -20.19 11.65 10.25
C GLY A 79 -19.39 12.95 10.03
N ASP A 80 -19.82 14.05 10.66
CA ASP A 80 -19.41 15.42 10.29
C ASP A 80 -17.88 15.67 10.20
N ASP A 81 -17.05 14.81 10.82
CA ASP A 81 -15.58 14.94 10.95
C ASP A 81 -14.75 13.69 10.54
N VAL A 82 -15.28 12.73 9.77
CA VAL A 82 -14.59 11.42 9.62
C VAL A 82 -13.32 11.47 8.75
N ASP A 83 -13.19 12.41 7.80
CA ASP A 83 -12.06 12.45 6.83
C ASP A 83 -11.49 13.85 6.53
N LYS A 84 -11.84 14.86 7.33
CA LYS A 84 -11.32 16.22 7.13
C LYS A 84 -10.15 16.46 8.08
N PRO A 85 -8.98 16.91 7.58
CA PRO A 85 -7.92 17.37 8.48
C PRO A 85 -8.48 18.51 9.33
N ILE A 86 -8.21 18.52 10.64
CA ILE A 86 -8.57 19.65 11.51
C ILE A 86 -7.57 20.76 11.22
N LEU A 87 -8.00 21.78 10.47
CA LEU A 87 -7.19 22.95 10.14
C LEU A 87 -7.23 23.95 11.30
N ASN A 88 -6.09 24.57 11.58
CA ASN A 88 -6.09 25.80 12.34
C ASN A 88 -6.56 26.98 11.46
N LYS A 89 -6.82 28.13 12.07
CA LYS A 89 -7.34 29.30 11.37
C LYS A 89 -6.47 29.72 10.16
N TYR A 90 -5.15 29.69 10.29
CA TYR A 90 -4.24 30.05 9.20
C TYR A 90 -4.29 29.05 8.04
N GLU A 91 -4.37 27.76 8.34
CA GLU A 91 -4.45 26.70 7.33
C GLU A 91 -5.79 26.74 6.59
N GLU A 92 -6.88 27.10 7.29
CA GLU A 92 -8.18 27.29 6.65
C GLU A 92 -8.19 28.55 5.77
N ASP A 93 -7.62 29.67 6.23
CA ASP A 93 -7.46 30.88 5.42
C ASP A 93 -6.61 30.57 4.16
N GLU A 94 -5.51 29.83 4.31
CA GLU A 94 -4.66 29.37 3.19
C GLU A 94 -5.44 28.49 2.20
N PHE A 95 -6.28 27.56 2.69
CA PHE A 95 -7.13 26.73 1.83
C PHE A 95 -8.16 27.57 1.06
N GLN A 96 -8.79 28.55 1.70
CA GLN A 96 -9.81 29.40 1.08
C GLN A 96 -9.20 30.31 0.01
N GLU A 97 -8.07 30.94 0.31
CA GLU A 97 -7.34 31.85 -0.58
C GLU A 97 -6.65 31.14 -1.76
N ALA A 98 -6.37 29.83 -1.65
CA ALA A 98 -5.75 29.07 -2.72
C ALA A 98 -6.62 29.05 -4.00
N THR A 99 -6.07 29.61 -5.08
CA THR A 99 -6.61 29.61 -6.45
C THR A 99 -6.04 28.48 -7.31
N GLU A 100 -4.89 27.93 -6.91
CA GLU A 100 -4.16 26.90 -7.64
C GLU A 100 -3.86 25.68 -6.77
N CYS A 101 -3.82 24.50 -7.40
CA CYS A 101 -3.47 23.25 -6.76
C CYS A 101 -1.98 23.21 -6.37
N TYR A 102 -1.67 22.99 -5.09
CA TYR A 102 -0.27 22.95 -4.62
C TYR A 102 0.58 21.82 -5.23
N ILE A 103 -0.06 20.76 -5.74
CA ILE A 103 0.60 19.59 -6.33
C ILE A 103 0.93 19.82 -7.81
N CYS A 104 -0.04 20.30 -8.59
CA CYS A 104 0.09 20.39 -10.05
C CYS A 104 0.21 21.82 -10.60
N GLY A 105 0.01 22.86 -9.77
CA GLY A 105 0.10 24.26 -10.15
C GLY A 105 -0.99 24.71 -11.14
N LYS A 106 -2.09 23.99 -11.24
CA LYS A 106 -3.23 24.37 -12.09
C LYS A 106 -4.31 25.04 -11.26
N GLU A 107 -5.02 25.99 -11.86
CA GLU A 107 -6.20 26.60 -11.27
C GLU A 107 -7.28 25.54 -10.92
N PHE A 108 -8.02 25.80 -9.85
CA PHE A 108 -9.13 24.93 -9.47
C PHE A 108 -10.32 25.09 -10.42
N GLU A 109 -10.94 23.96 -10.76
CA GLU A 109 -12.22 23.93 -11.46
C GLU A 109 -13.33 23.88 -10.41
N GLU A 110 -14.56 24.20 -10.80
CA GLU A 110 -15.69 24.29 -9.88
C GLU A 110 -15.86 22.99 -9.07
N ASN A 111 -15.91 23.12 -7.73
CA ASN A 111 -16.05 22.02 -6.77
C ASN A 111 -14.95 20.93 -6.79
N ASN A 112 -13.76 21.21 -7.35
CA ASN A 112 -12.67 20.23 -7.39
C ASN A 112 -11.57 20.43 -6.32
N LYS A 113 -11.63 21.52 -5.53
CA LYS A 113 -10.66 21.88 -4.48
C LYS A 113 -10.88 21.06 -3.22
N VAL A 114 -9.86 20.31 -2.77
CA VAL A 114 -9.91 19.44 -1.60
C VAL A 114 -8.73 19.65 -0.65
N ARG A 115 -8.98 19.36 0.62
CA ARG A 115 -7.99 19.48 1.70
C ARG A 115 -7.13 18.22 1.75
N GLU A 116 -6.02 18.24 1.02
CA GLU A 116 -5.09 17.13 1.08
C GLU A 116 -4.41 17.12 2.46
N HIS A 117 -4.24 15.91 3.00
CA HIS A 117 -3.56 15.71 4.26
C HIS A 117 -2.77 14.42 4.29
N ASP A 118 -1.79 14.39 5.19
CA ASP A 118 -1.04 13.19 5.50
C ASP A 118 -1.93 12.18 6.24
N HIS A 119 -2.28 11.06 5.60
CA HIS A 119 -3.13 10.00 6.18
C HIS A 119 -2.52 9.29 7.42
N LEU A 120 -1.24 9.49 7.73
CA LEU A 120 -0.59 8.91 8.93
C LEU A 120 -0.62 9.86 10.12
N SER A 121 -0.55 11.18 9.89
CA SER A 121 -0.43 12.21 10.93
C SER A 121 -1.62 13.16 11.00
N GLY A 122 -2.53 13.13 10.02
CA GLY A 122 -3.69 14.01 9.90
C GLY A 122 -3.36 15.46 9.53
N LYS A 123 -2.07 15.77 9.27
CA LYS A 123 -1.62 17.13 9.00
C LYS A 123 -2.00 17.57 7.59
N TYR A 124 -2.64 18.72 7.49
CA TYR A 124 -2.90 19.40 6.23
C TYR A 124 -1.58 19.70 5.51
N ARG A 125 -1.53 19.44 4.19
CA ARG A 125 -0.35 19.79 3.37
C ARG A 125 -0.63 20.90 2.37
N GLY A 126 -1.88 21.09 1.96
CA GLY A 126 -2.26 22.14 1.02
C GLY A 126 -3.56 21.84 0.25
N ALA A 127 -4.01 22.84 -0.51
CA ALA A 127 -5.19 22.74 -1.36
C ALA A 127 -4.85 21.96 -2.65
N ALA A 128 -5.41 20.75 -2.81
CA ALA A 128 -5.20 19.91 -3.98
C ALA A 128 -6.46 19.82 -4.84
N CYS A 129 -6.33 19.55 -6.14
CA CYS A 129 -7.49 19.18 -6.94
C CYS A 129 -7.83 17.70 -6.69
N GLN A 130 -9.11 17.32 -6.81
CA GLN A 130 -9.58 15.96 -6.53
C GLN A 130 -8.79 14.88 -7.30
N SER A 131 -8.38 15.18 -8.53
CA SER A 131 -7.59 14.26 -9.36
C SER A 131 -6.16 14.06 -8.83
N CYS A 132 -5.54 15.07 -8.23
CA CYS A 132 -4.22 14.93 -7.59
C CYS A 132 -4.34 14.28 -6.21
N ASN A 133 -5.39 14.59 -5.46
CA ASN A 133 -5.69 13.95 -4.17
C ASN A 133 -5.93 12.43 -4.31
N THR A 134 -6.59 12.01 -5.40
CA THR A 134 -6.84 10.59 -5.68
C THR A 134 -5.66 9.87 -6.37
N LYS A 135 -4.67 10.63 -6.87
CA LYS A 135 -3.50 10.11 -7.59
C LYS A 135 -2.22 10.55 -6.88
N GLU A 136 -1.97 9.98 -5.71
CA GLU A 136 -0.63 9.94 -5.13
C GLU A 136 0.24 9.00 -5.97
N ASP A 137 0.85 9.54 -7.04
CA ASP A 137 1.90 8.87 -7.80
C ASP A 137 3.25 9.47 -7.41
N ALA A 138 4.18 8.61 -7.00
CA ALA A 138 5.54 9.01 -6.71
C ALA A 138 6.26 9.35 -8.02
N ASN A 139 6.13 10.62 -8.44
CA ASN A 139 6.79 11.15 -9.62
C ASN A 139 8.30 10.85 -9.56
N ASN A 140 8.79 10.04 -10.50
CA ASN A 140 10.20 9.68 -10.63
C ASN A 140 10.77 8.93 -9.41
N LEU A 141 10.02 7.98 -8.83
CA LEU A 141 10.47 7.16 -7.69
C LEU A 141 11.85 6.50 -7.91
N TYR A 142 12.11 5.97 -9.10
CA TYR A 142 13.41 5.38 -9.46
C TYR A 142 14.52 6.42 -9.43
N GLY A 143 14.31 7.59 -10.03
CA GLY A 143 15.24 8.70 -9.98
C GLY A 143 15.56 9.11 -8.54
N TRP A 144 14.53 9.37 -7.74
CA TRP A 144 14.71 9.73 -6.32
C TRP A 144 15.53 8.70 -5.54
N SER A 145 15.27 7.41 -5.79
CA SER A 145 16.00 6.30 -5.16
C SER A 145 17.45 6.24 -5.61
N MET A 146 17.73 6.45 -6.90
CA MET A 146 19.08 6.48 -7.45
C MET A 146 19.89 7.70 -7.02
N SER A 147 19.24 8.81 -6.67
CA SER A 147 19.90 9.98 -6.10
C SER A 147 20.32 9.81 -4.63
N LYS A 148 19.97 8.69 -3.97
CA LYS A 148 20.42 8.41 -2.60
C LYS A 148 21.87 7.92 -2.59
N LYS A 149 22.44 7.83 -1.38
CA LYS A 149 23.75 7.22 -1.20
C LYS A 149 23.67 5.73 -1.49
N LEU A 150 24.35 5.31 -2.54
CA LEU A 150 24.40 3.93 -3.01
C LEU A 150 25.75 3.30 -2.71
N PRO A 151 25.84 1.96 -2.61
CA PRO A 151 27.09 1.25 -2.47
C PRO A 151 28.05 1.57 -3.63
N THR A 152 29.33 1.79 -3.32
CA THR A 152 30.35 2.13 -4.33
C THR A 152 31.53 1.16 -4.34
N LYS A 153 32.18 0.97 -3.20
CA LYS A 153 33.41 0.18 -3.09
C LYS A 153 33.69 -0.27 -1.66
N ASP A 154 34.80 -1.00 -1.48
CA ASP A 154 35.32 -1.41 -0.17
C ASP A 154 34.32 -2.27 0.62
N PHE A 155 33.82 -3.31 -0.06
CA PHE A 155 32.91 -4.31 0.49
C PHE A 155 33.66 -5.24 1.45
N LYS A 156 33.20 -5.32 2.69
CA LYS A 156 33.85 -6.10 3.76
C LYS A 156 32.82 -6.85 4.59
N TRP A 157 33.17 -8.08 4.96
CA TRP A 157 32.41 -8.83 5.97
C TRP A 157 32.76 -8.27 7.35
N GLU A 158 31.75 -7.95 8.14
CA GLU A 158 31.92 -7.46 9.50
C GLU A 158 31.75 -8.61 10.49
N GLU A 159 32.66 -8.72 11.45
CA GLU A 159 32.60 -9.72 12.51
C GLU A 159 31.62 -9.33 13.62
N ASP A 160 31.46 -8.02 13.88
CA ASP A 160 30.53 -7.49 14.88
C ASP A 160 29.06 -7.69 14.43
N PRO A 161 28.27 -8.53 15.13
CA PRO A 161 26.85 -8.72 14.83
C PRO A 161 26.02 -7.43 14.99
N ASP A 162 26.50 -6.48 15.79
CA ASP A 162 25.83 -5.21 16.10
C ASP A 162 26.33 -4.03 15.27
N TYR A 163 27.19 -4.27 14.26
CA TYR A 163 27.74 -3.23 13.38
C TYR A 163 26.63 -2.31 12.80
N TYR A 164 25.46 -2.85 12.46
CA TYR A 164 24.33 -2.10 11.91
C TYR A 164 23.78 -1.01 12.85
N LYS A 165 24.02 -1.13 14.16
CA LYS A 165 23.66 -0.11 15.15
C LYS A 165 24.61 1.08 15.09
N LYS A 166 25.88 0.85 14.75
CA LYS A 166 27.00 1.82 14.82
C LYS A 166 27.70 2.02 13.47
N VAL A 167 26.93 2.05 12.38
CA VAL A 167 27.51 2.23 11.03
C VAL A 167 28.26 3.57 10.93
N PRO A 168 29.56 3.57 10.57
CA PRO A 168 30.36 4.79 10.43
C PRO A 168 29.83 5.73 9.35
N LYS A 169 30.12 7.04 9.49
CA LYS A 169 29.74 8.05 8.49
C LYS A 169 30.38 7.74 7.13
N GLY A 170 29.57 7.80 6.06
CA GLY A 170 30.02 7.49 4.69
C GLY A 170 30.05 5.99 4.36
N ARG A 171 29.59 5.13 5.27
CA ARG A 171 29.39 3.70 5.02
C ARG A 171 27.92 3.31 5.12
N GLY A 172 27.59 2.22 4.45
CA GLY A 172 26.34 1.49 4.60
C GLY A 172 26.61 0.02 4.88
N CYS A 173 25.56 -0.73 5.22
CA CYS A 173 25.64 -2.19 5.29
C CYS A 173 24.32 -2.87 4.93
N LEU A 174 24.46 -4.11 4.47
CA LEU A 174 23.38 -5.09 4.32
C LEU A 174 23.53 -6.15 5.40
N ILE A 175 22.42 -6.49 6.04
CA ILE A 175 22.38 -7.43 7.17
C ILE A 175 21.53 -8.62 6.78
N LYS A 176 22.06 -9.83 6.99
CA LYS A 176 21.30 -11.07 6.95
C LYS A 176 20.88 -11.45 8.37
N CYS A 177 19.60 -11.33 8.71
CA CYS A 177 19.11 -11.50 10.08
C CYS A 177 17.72 -12.16 10.17
N ASP A 178 17.40 -12.64 11.36
CA ASP A 178 16.05 -13.05 11.74
C ASP A 178 15.28 -11.88 12.36
N LEU A 179 14.08 -11.61 11.87
CA LEU A 179 13.22 -10.52 12.30
C LEU A 179 11.95 -11.08 12.93
N LYS A 180 11.65 -10.65 14.16
CA LYS A 180 10.45 -11.04 14.90
C LYS A 180 9.43 -9.90 14.92
N TYR A 181 8.23 -10.22 14.45
CA TYR A 181 7.06 -9.35 14.50
C TYR A 181 6.48 -9.33 15.91
N THR A 182 6.82 -8.31 16.68
CA THR A 182 6.23 -8.10 18.01
C THR A 182 4.77 -7.65 17.90
N ASP A 183 3.98 -7.84 18.96
CA ASP A 183 2.58 -7.37 18.98
C ASP A 183 2.48 -5.85 18.80
N LYS A 184 3.45 -5.11 19.33
CA LYS A 184 3.59 -3.66 19.10
C LYS A 184 3.77 -3.34 17.62
N CYS A 185 4.64 -4.08 16.93
CA CYS A 185 4.85 -3.93 15.50
C CYS A 185 3.56 -4.24 14.73
N LYS A 186 2.94 -5.39 15.01
CA LYS A 186 1.71 -5.81 14.33
C LYS A 186 0.59 -4.79 14.46
N LYS A 187 0.38 -4.24 15.67
CA LYS A 187 -0.64 -3.19 15.90
C LYS A 187 -0.37 -1.93 15.07
N LYS A 188 0.90 -1.48 15.00
CA LYS A 188 1.28 -0.29 14.23
C LYS A 188 1.25 -0.49 12.71
N THR A 189 1.48 -1.71 12.24
CA THR A 189 1.65 -2.02 10.82
C THR A 189 0.56 -2.96 10.30
N ILE A 190 -0.61 -2.97 10.93
CA ILE A 190 -1.71 -3.89 10.58
C ILE A 190 -2.21 -3.64 9.16
N LYS A 191 -2.30 -2.37 8.76
CA LYS A 191 -2.71 -1.96 7.41
C LYS A 191 -1.60 -2.19 6.37
N TYR A 192 -0.35 -1.98 6.76
CA TYR A 192 0.81 -2.08 5.88
C TYR A 192 1.92 -2.92 6.54
N PRO A 193 1.84 -4.26 6.47
CA PRO A 193 2.89 -5.10 7.00
C PRO A 193 4.23 -4.79 6.29
N LEU A 194 5.28 -4.68 7.09
CA LEU A 194 6.67 -4.53 6.68
C LEU A 194 7.27 -5.86 6.18
N VAL A 195 8.49 -5.76 5.63
CA VAL A 195 9.36 -6.90 5.31
C VAL A 195 8.74 -7.83 4.25
N PRO A 196 8.51 -7.33 3.01
CA PRO A 196 7.97 -8.13 1.93
C PRO A 196 8.84 -9.35 1.64
N GLU A 197 8.20 -10.47 1.34
CA GLU A 197 8.86 -11.72 0.92
C GLU A 197 8.22 -12.28 -0.34
N LYS A 198 9.03 -12.85 -1.24
CA LYS A 198 8.50 -13.64 -2.35
C LYS A 198 8.12 -15.01 -1.82
N THR A 199 6.84 -15.35 -1.91
CA THR A 199 6.32 -16.65 -1.48
C THR A 199 5.06 -16.99 -2.27
N ARG A 200 4.53 -18.19 -2.03
CA ARG A 200 3.24 -18.66 -2.55
C ARG A 200 2.26 -18.78 -1.39
N PRO A 201 0.98 -18.42 -1.58
CA PRO A 201 -0.04 -18.73 -0.59
C PRO A 201 -0.19 -20.24 -0.52
N LYS A 202 -0.38 -20.78 0.68
CA LYS A 202 -0.74 -22.19 0.84
C LYS A 202 -2.25 -22.34 0.99
N LYS A 203 -2.80 -23.49 0.61
CA LYS A 203 -4.26 -23.72 0.70
C LYS A 203 -4.76 -23.61 2.14
N GLU A 204 -3.93 -24.04 3.10
CA GLU A 204 -4.20 -23.95 4.54
C GLU A 204 -4.23 -22.51 5.08
N GLU A 205 -3.71 -21.54 4.34
CA GLU A 205 -3.65 -20.12 4.74
C GLU A 205 -4.85 -19.32 4.21
N LEU A 206 -5.70 -19.94 3.40
CA LEU A 206 -6.88 -19.31 2.82
C LEU A 206 -8.04 -19.33 3.81
N SER A 207 -8.79 -18.24 3.88
CA SER A 207 -10.04 -18.20 4.63
C SER A 207 -11.10 -19.10 3.99
N ASN A 208 -12.11 -19.50 4.76
CA ASN A 208 -13.24 -20.28 4.22
C ASN A 208 -13.89 -19.59 3.02
N TYR A 209 -13.98 -18.26 3.04
CA TYR A 209 -14.46 -17.47 1.90
C TYR A 209 -13.57 -17.64 0.66
N GLN A 210 -12.24 -17.53 0.83
CA GLN A 210 -11.29 -17.72 -0.26
C GLN A 210 -11.28 -19.16 -0.79
N LEU A 211 -11.45 -20.15 0.08
CA LEU A 211 -11.59 -21.56 -0.30
C LEU A 211 -12.87 -21.79 -1.12
N ASN A 212 -13.99 -21.18 -0.70
CA ASN A 212 -15.25 -21.25 -1.45
C ASN A 212 -15.14 -20.58 -2.82
N LEU A 213 -14.46 -19.43 -2.92
CA LEU A 213 -14.18 -18.77 -4.20
C LEU A 213 -13.26 -19.58 -5.11
N LEU A 214 -12.27 -20.28 -4.52
CA LEU A 214 -11.35 -21.15 -5.26
C LEU A 214 -12.10 -22.37 -5.82
N GLY A 215 -13.04 -22.93 -5.05
CA GLY A 215 -13.78 -24.13 -5.40
C GLY A 215 -12.84 -25.29 -5.71
N ASN A 216 -12.99 -25.88 -6.90
CA ASN A 216 -12.15 -26.99 -7.38
C ASN A 216 -10.91 -26.53 -8.18
N LYS A 217 -10.67 -25.21 -8.31
CA LYS A 217 -9.54 -24.70 -9.09
C LYS A 217 -8.21 -24.93 -8.34
N PRO A 218 -7.12 -25.25 -9.06
CA PRO A 218 -5.80 -25.32 -8.44
C PRO A 218 -5.34 -23.92 -8.01
N LEU A 219 -4.54 -23.88 -6.94
CA LEU A 219 -3.91 -22.64 -6.51
C LEU A 219 -2.80 -22.27 -7.51
N GLY A 220 -2.63 -20.97 -7.77
CA GLY A 220 -1.61 -20.50 -8.70
C GLY A 220 -0.20 -20.89 -8.25
N ASN A 221 0.64 -21.29 -9.20
CA ASN A 221 2.03 -21.71 -8.95
C ASN A 221 3.05 -20.55 -8.97
N GLU A 222 2.62 -19.33 -9.27
CA GLU A 222 3.49 -18.16 -9.37
C GLU A 222 3.89 -17.66 -7.97
N GLU A 223 5.17 -17.34 -7.77
CA GLU A 223 5.61 -16.61 -6.59
C GLU A 223 5.22 -15.14 -6.70
N LYS A 224 4.58 -14.61 -5.66
CA LYS A 224 4.25 -13.18 -5.58
C LYS A 224 4.91 -12.56 -4.36
N LEU A 225 5.02 -11.24 -4.38
CA LEU A 225 5.50 -10.48 -3.23
C LEU A 225 4.36 -10.35 -2.22
N PHE A 226 4.54 -10.90 -1.03
CA PHE A 226 3.56 -10.85 0.05
C PHE A 226 4.05 -9.97 1.20
N LEU A 227 3.12 -9.18 1.73
CA LEU A 227 3.25 -8.49 3.00
C LEU A 227 2.56 -9.33 4.06
N THR A 228 3.33 -9.96 4.95
CA THR A 228 2.78 -10.83 6.00
C THR A 228 3.31 -10.40 7.37
N GLY A 229 2.46 -10.47 8.40
CA GLY A 229 2.85 -10.21 9.80
C GLY A 229 3.61 -11.38 10.46
N LYS A 230 4.24 -12.23 9.66
CA LYS A 230 4.98 -13.43 10.10
C LYS A 230 6.45 -13.08 10.34
N ASP A 231 7.04 -13.72 11.35
CA ASP A 231 8.48 -13.67 11.59
C ASP A 231 9.27 -14.07 10.34
N LYS A 232 10.38 -13.37 10.09
CA LYS A 232 11.25 -13.60 8.95
C LYS A 232 12.55 -14.26 9.38
N LYS A 233 13.00 -15.22 8.58
CA LYS A 233 14.25 -15.94 8.80
C LYS A 233 15.25 -15.62 7.71
N LYS A 234 16.52 -15.41 8.10
CA LYS A 234 17.64 -15.14 7.17
C LYS A 234 17.36 -14.03 6.14
N TYR A 235 16.55 -13.03 6.53
CA TYR A 235 16.14 -11.93 5.67
C TYR A 235 17.31 -10.97 5.43
N ILE A 236 17.46 -10.49 4.19
CA ILE A 236 18.52 -9.54 3.83
C ILE A 236 17.90 -8.15 3.73
N VAL A 237 18.41 -7.22 4.52
CA VAL A 237 17.85 -5.86 4.61
C VAL A 237 18.96 -4.81 4.71
N HIS A 238 18.71 -3.64 4.12
CA HIS A 238 19.58 -2.48 4.24
C HIS A 238 19.43 -1.82 5.62
N TYR A 239 20.55 -1.40 6.21
CA TYR A 239 20.57 -0.91 7.60
C TYR A 239 19.63 0.27 7.87
N LYS A 240 19.43 1.18 6.91
CA LYS A 240 18.50 2.33 7.05
C LYS A 240 17.06 1.83 7.24
N VAL A 241 16.64 0.91 6.37
CA VAL A 241 15.30 0.30 6.41
C VAL A 241 15.13 -0.50 7.71
N LEU A 242 16.15 -1.27 8.10
CA LEU A 242 16.12 -2.02 9.35
C LEU A 242 15.97 -1.13 10.59
N LYS A 243 16.62 0.03 10.61
CA LYS A 243 16.46 1.01 11.71
C LYS A 243 15.01 1.48 11.82
N ASP A 244 14.34 1.73 10.70
CA ASP A 244 12.93 2.15 10.71
C ASP A 244 12.00 1.01 11.15
N TYR A 245 12.28 -0.22 10.72
CA TYR A 245 11.55 -1.40 11.20
C TYR A 245 11.66 -1.56 12.72
N ILE A 246 12.86 -1.37 13.28
CA ILE A 246 13.08 -1.43 14.73
C ILE A 246 12.30 -0.34 15.47
N LYS A 247 12.26 0.90 14.96
CA LYS A 247 11.45 1.99 15.52
C LYS A 247 9.96 1.66 15.53
N LEU A 248 9.48 0.97 14.49
CA LEU A 248 8.09 0.51 14.38
C LEU A 248 7.78 -0.68 15.30
N GLY A 249 8.79 -1.27 15.95
CA GLY A 249 8.65 -2.32 16.95
C GLY A 249 9.14 -3.69 16.50
N MET A 250 9.75 -3.82 15.32
CA MET A 250 10.37 -5.06 14.88
C MET A 250 11.57 -5.41 15.77
N LYS A 251 11.72 -6.69 16.12
CA LYS A 251 12.87 -7.16 16.93
C LYS A 251 13.83 -7.98 16.07
N VAL A 252 15.09 -7.58 16.02
CA VAL A 252 16.16 -8.45 15.48
C VAL A 252 16.47 -9.52 16.52
N THR A 253 16.37 -10.80 16.14
CA THR A 253 16.58 -11.93 17.06
C THR A 253 17.91 -12.62 16.84
N LYS A 254 18.41 -12.66 15.60
CA LYS A 254 19.71 -13.25 15.25
C LYS A 254 20.29 -12.53 14.05
N VAL A 255 21.57 -12.20 14.11
CA VAL A 255 22.34 -11.71 12.96
C VAL A 255 23.25 -12.83 12.49
N TYR A 256 23.24 -13.14 11.19
CA TYR A 256 24.06 -14.20 10.60
C TYR A 256 25.34 -13.64 9.98
N LYS A 257 25.20 -12.61 9.16
CA LYS A 257 26.30 -11.95 8.45
C LYS A 257 25.93 -10.50 8.18
N THR A 258 26.93 -9.65 8.21
CA THR A 258 26.82 -8.25 7.81
C THR A 258 27.90 -7.96 6.79
N ILE A 259 27.52 -7.33 5.67
CA ILE A 259 28.47 -6.82 4.68
C ILE A 259 28.39 -5.30 4.68
N SER A 260 29.50 -4.63 4.91
CA SER A 260 29.61 -3.17 4.88
C SER A 260 30.26 -2.69 3.58
N PHE A 261 30.02 -1.43 3.23
CA PHE A 261 30.56 -0.80 2.01
C PHE A 261 30.65 0.71 2.18
N LYS A 262 31.49 1.37 1.38
CA LYS A 262 31.45 2.84 1.22
C LYS A 262 30.24 3.22 0.38
N GLU A 263 29.52 4.26 0.77
CA GLU A 263 28.37 4.79 0.04
C GLU A 263 28.56 6.26 -0.36
N SER A 264 28.14 6.60 -1.58
CA SER A 264 28.07 7.99 -2.05
C SER A 264 26.87 8.17 -2.98
N ASP A 265 26.45 9.42 -3.15
CA ASP A 265 25.37 9.88 -4.02
C ASP A 265 25.86 10.17 -5.45
N TRP A 266 26.75 9.33 -5.97
CA TRP A 266 27.44 9.56 -7.23
C TRP A 266 26.50 9.68 -8.45
N LEU A 267 25.31 9.07 -8.40
CA LEU A 267 24.29 9.19 -9.45
C LEU A 267 23.40 10.43 -9.33
N ALA A 268 23.40 11.12 -8.19
CA ALA A 268 22.47 12.22 -7.95
C ALA A 268 22.61 13.33 -9.00
N LYS A 269 23.84 13.66 -9.40
CA LYS A 269 24.11 14.67 -10.44
C LYS A 269 23.47 14.30 -11.79
N TYR A 270 23.59 13.04 -12.20
CA TYR A 270 23.03 12.53 -13.44
C TYR A 270 21.50 12.53 -13.41
N ILE A 271 20.90 12.06 -12.31
CA ILE A 271 19.44 12.03 -12.17
C ILE A 271 18.85 13.44 -12.12
N ASN A 272 19.48 14.35 -11.38
CA ASN A 272 19.03 15.74 -11.27
C ASN A 272 19.08 16.41 -12.64
N PHE A 273 20.18 16.21 -13.38
CA PHE A 273 20.30 16.71 -14.76
C PHE A 273 19.15 16.21 -15.64
N ASN A 274 18.88 14.91 -15.70
CA ASN A 274 17.79 14.37 -16.52
C ASN A 274 16.42 14.87 -16.07
N THR A 275 16.22 15.05 -14.77
CA THR A 275 14.97 15.59 -14.22
C THR A 275 14.78 17.04 -14.63
N GLU A 276 15.82 17.87 -14.57
CA GLU A 276 15.77 19.26 -15.04
C GLU A 276 15.51 19.36 -16.54
N GLN A 277 16.16 18.52 -17.35
CA GLN A 277 15.92 18.48 -18.79
C GLN A 277 14.49 18.07 -19.11
N ARG A 278 13.95 17.08 -18.37
CA ARG A 278 12.55 16.67 -18.49
C ARG A 278 11.58 17.82 -18.19
N THR A 279 11.84 18.61 -17.16
CA THR A 279 11.02 19.78 -16.80
C THR A 279 11.08 20.88 -17.86
N LYS A 280 12.24 21.09 -18.47
CA LYS A 280 12.44 22.10 -19.55
C LYS A 280 11.85 21.67 -20.89
N SER A 281 11.56 20.38 -21.07
CA SER A 281 11.10 19.82 -22.34
C SER A 281 9.69 20.26 -22.68
N LYS A 282 9.50 20.74 -23.91
CA LYS A 282 8.19 21.20 -24.39
C LYS A 282 7.42 20.10 -25.12
N SER A 283 8.15 19.21 -25.78
CA SER A 283 7.56 18.07 -26.50
C SER A 283 7.41 16.85 -25.60
N ASP A 284 6.40 16.02 -25.87
CA ASP A 284 6.21 14.76 -25.15
C ASP A 284 7.32 13.75 -25.46
N PHE A 285 7.85 13.78 -26.69
CA PHE A 285 9.01 12.97 -27.08
C PHE A 285 10.24 13.24 -26.19
N GLU A 286 10.62 14.50 -25.99
CA GLU A 286 11.75 14.85 -25.13
C GLU A 286 11.50 14.47 -23.68
N LYS A 287 10.28 14.70 -23.15
CA LYS A 287 9.92 14.29 -21.79
C LYS A 287 10.08 12.78 -21.59
N ASP A 288 9.67 11.99 -22.57
CA ASP A 288 9.78 10.52 -22.53
C ASP A 288 11.23 10.06 -22.69
N LEU A 289 12.04 10.73 -23.51
CA LEU A 289 13.47 10.46 -23.62
C LEU A 289 14.17 10.62 -22.26
N TRP A 290 13.99 11.74 -21.57
CA TRP A 290 14.63 11.97 -20.27
C TRP A 290 14.13 11.03 -19.18
N LYS A 291 12.84 10.65 -19.23
CA LYS A 291 12.28 9.61 -18.37
C LYS A 291 12.94 8.25 -18.65
N LEU A 292 13.10 7.89 -19.91
CA LEU A 292 13.74 6.65 -20.33
C LEU A 292 15.21 6.61 -19.89
N MET A 293 15.95 7.71 -19.97
CA MET A 293 17.36 7.76 -19.54
C MET A 293 17.55 7.40 -18.06
N ASN A 294 16.60 7.78 -17.20
CA ASN A 294 16.59 7.36 -15.80
C ASN A 294 16.19 5.88 -15.65
N ASN A 295 15.08 5.47 -16.27
CA ASN A 295 14.54 4.12 -16.13
C ASN A 295 15.47 3.04 -16.71
N SER A 296 16.07 3.30 -17.87
CA SER A 296 17.03 2.40 -18.52
C SER A 296 18.31 2.24 -17.70
N PHE A 297 18.79 3.32 -17.07
CA PHE A 297 19.95 3.23 -16.19
C PHE A 297 19.66 2.31 -15.00
N TYR A 298 18.52 2.49 -14.34
CA TYR A 298 18.08 1.60 -13.26
C TYR A 298 17.99 0.14 -13.72
N GLY A 299 17.35 -0.11 -14.86
CA GLY A 299 17.25 -1.45 -15.44
C GLY A 299 18.63 -2.08 -15.69
N LYS A 300 19.58 -1.29 -16.20
CA LYS A 300 20.96 -1.75 -16.45
C LYS A 300 21.69 -2.14 -15.16
N THR A 301 21.44 -1.45 -14.04
CA THR A 301 22.05 -1.81 -12.74
C THR A 301 21.51 -3.10 -12.13
N LEU A 302 20.33 -3.57 -12.57
CA LEU A 302 19.70 -4.80 -12.11
C LEU A 302 19.83 -5.96 -13.11
N GLU A 303 20.54 -5.74 -14.22
CA GLU A 303 20.71 -6.75 -15.26
C GLU A 303 21.45 -7.98 -14.71
N ASP A 304 20.88 -9.17 -14.92
CA ASP A 304 21.57 -10.42 -14.63
C ASP A 304 22.59 -10.72 -15.74
N ILE A 305 23.84 -10.35 -15.48
CA ILE A 305 24.96 -10.56 -16.41
C ILE A 305 25.18 -12.06 -16.67
N ARG A 306 24.82 -12.95 -15.73
CA ARG A 306 25.04 -14.40 -15.87
C ARG A 306 24.05 -15.06 -16.84
N GLY A 307 22.94 -14.39 -17.14
CA GLY A 307 21.95 -14.84 -18.11
C GLY A 307 22.23 -14.39 -19.54
N ARG A 308 23.37 -13.72 -19.81
CA ARG A 308 23.71 -13.28 -21.16
C ARG A 308 24.07 -14.48 -22.03
N SER A 309 23.34 -14.64 -23.13
CA SER A 309 23.65 -15.62 -24.17
C SER A 309 24.30 -14.93 -25.36
N GLU A 310 25.42 -15.47 -25.83
CA GLU A 310 26.05 -15.06 -27.08
C GLU A 310 25.45 -15.89 -28.21
N ILE A 311 24.73 -15.25 -29.13
CA ILE A 311 24.20 -15.90 -30.35
C ILE A 311 25.08 -15.44 -31.51
N LYS A 312 25.87 -16.37 -32.07
CA LYS A 312 26.61 -16.17 -33.31
C LYS A 312 25.80 -16.75 -34.45
N LEU A 313 25.41 -15.90 -35.39
CA LEU A 313 24.82 -16.33 -36.65
C LEU A 313 25.96 -16.66 -37.61
N LEU A 314 26.14 -17.94 -37.91
CA LEU A 314 27.17 -18.41 -38.83
C LEU A 314 26.54 -18.64 -40.20
N THR A 315 27.19 -18.15 -41.25
CA THR A 315 26.71 -18.31 -42.63
C THR A 315 27.47 -19.36 -43.41
N ASP A 316 28.61 -19.84 -42.89
CA ASP A 316 29.41 -20.91 -43.49
C ASP A 316 29.43 -22.15 -42.59
N ARG A 317 29.33 -23.35 -43.21
CA ARG A 317 29.43 -24.64 -42.52
C ARG A 317 30.82 -24.90 -41.95
N GLU A 318 31.87 -24.29 -42.50
CA GLU A 318 33.23 -24.41 -41.97
C GLU A 318 33.40 -23.65 -40.64
N GLU A 319 32.70 -22.52 -40.45
CA GLU A 319 32.75 -21.73 -39.22
C GLU A 319 32.10 -22.46 -38.03
N VAL A 320 31.11 -23.32 -38.29
CA VAL A 320 30.44 -24.15 -37.28
C VAL A 320 31.40 -25.17 -36.65
N LYS A 321 32.41 -25.63 -37.38
CA LYS A 321 33.37 -26.63 -36.90
C LYS A 321 34.40 -26.07 -35.91
N ASN A 322 34.53 -24.75 -35.84
CA ASN A 322 35.56 -24.04 -35.06
C ASN A 322 35.01 -23.38 -33.77
N ILE A 323 33.77 -23.68 -33.39
CA ILE A 323 33.14 -23.30 -32.11
C ILE A 323 32.91 -24.56 -31.30
#